data_AF-A0A846E1A0-F1
#
_entry.id   AF-A0A846E1A0-F1
#
_cell.length_a   1.000
_cell.length_b   1.000
_cell.length_c   1.000
_cell.angle_alpha   90.00
_cell.angle_beta   90.00
_cell.angle_gamma   90.00
#
_symmetry.space_group_name_H-M   'P 1'
#
loop_
_entity.id
_entity.type
_entity.pdbx_description
1 polymer ?
#
loop_
_entity_poly.entity_id
_entity_poly.type
_entity_poly.pdbx_seq_one_letter_code
_entity_poly.pdbx_strand_id
1 'polypeptide(L)' 'MINNVQIDEKLIEEALVLSDRPTIDLLLEDALREYIQRRQQLKILDLFGTIDYEESYNYKQQRQET' A
#
# COMPACT_ATOMS: atom_id res chain seq x y z
N MET A 1 -13.32 -16.39 7.89
CA MET A 1 -14.37 -15.38 7.67
C MET A 1 -14.42 -14.50 8.91
N ILE A 2 -14.56 -13.20 8.72
CA ILE A 2 -14.78 -12.26 9.82
C ILE A 2 -16.29 -12.22 10.04
N ASN A 3 -16.77 -12.68 11.20
CA ASN A 3 -18.20 -12.98 11.33
C ASN A 3 -19.05 -11.83 11.87
N ASN A 4 -18.46 -10.76 12.41
CA ASN A 4 -19.22 -9.59 12.85
C ASN A 4 -18.31 -8.37 13.08
N VAL A 5 -18.17 -7.49 12.08
CA VAL A 5 -17.58 -6.15 12.25
C VAL A 5 -18.66 -5.15 11.90
N GLN A 6 -18.99 -4.27 12.85
CA GLN A 6 -19.88 -3.16 12.57
C GLN A 6 -19.07 -2.05 11.92
N ILE A 7 -19.46 -1.69 10.70
CA ILE A 7 -18.88 -0.60 9.91
C ILE A 7 -20.03 0.35 9.58
N ASP A 8 -19.76 1.65 9.56
CA ASP A 8 -20.74 2.66 9.16
C ASP A 8 -21.18 2.40 7.71
N GLU A 9 -22.49 2.24 7.49
CA GLU A 9 -23.08 1.99 6.18
C GLU A 9 -22.76 3.13 5.20
N LYS A 10 -22.72 4.39 5.67
CA LYS A 10 -22.39 5.54 4.81
C LYS A 10 -20.96 5.47 4.31
N LEU A 11 -20.04 4.97 5.16
CA LEU A 11 -18.64 4.79 4.78
C LEU A 11 -18.49 3.68 3.73
N ILE A 12 -19.26 2.60 3.86
CA ILE A 12 -19.29 1.52 2.86
C ILE A 12 -19.86 2.03 1.54
N GLU A 13 -20.96 2.78 1.57
CA GLU A 13 -21.57 3.36 0.36
C GLU A 13 -20.60 4.29 -0.36
N GLU A 14 -19.94 5.20 0.37
CA GLU A 14 -18.93 6.11 -0.20
C GLU A 14 -17.77 5.32 -0.79
N ALA A 15 -17.26 4.32 -0.07
CA ALA A 15 -16.16 3.49 -0.56
C ALA A 15 -16.55 2.65 -1.79
N LEU A 16 -17.79 2.13 -1.84
CA LEU A 16 -18.30 1.41 -3.01
C LEU A 16 -18.39 2.32 -4.23
N VAL A 17 -18.89 3.55 -4.08
CA VAL A 17 -18.98 4.54 -5.17
C VAL A 17 -17.60 4.89 -5.71
N LEU A 18 -16.59 4.95 -4.85
CA LEU A 18 -15.21 5.25 -5.22
C LEU A 18 -14.44 4.03 -5.73
N SER A 19 -14.94 2.81 -5.49
CA SER A 19 -14.29 1.57 -5.89
C SER A 19 -14.90 0.98 -7.16
N ASP A 20 -14.09 0.29 -7.95
CA ASP A 20 -14.58 -0.53 -9.06
C ASP A 20 -15.09 -1.92 -8.60
N ARG A 21 -15.40 -2.09 -7.30
CA ARG A 21 -15.73 -3.39 -6.72
C ARG A 21 -17.23 -3.64 -6.69
N PRO A 22 -17.68 -4.84 -7.15
CA PRO A 22 -19.10 -5.13 -7.26
C PRO A 22 -19.74 -5.55 -5.92
N THR A 23 -18.95 -5.91 -4.91
CA THR A 23 -19.45 -6.41 -3.62
C THR A 23 -18.67 -5.83 -2.44
N ILE A 24 -19.35 -5.72 -1.29
CA ILE A 24 -18.77 -5.24 -0.04
C ILE A 24 -17.61 -6.13 0.41
N ASP A 25 -17.72 -7.45 0.27
CA ASP A 25 -16.66 -8.38 0.68
C ASP A 25 -15.34 -8.13 -0.08
N LEU A 26 -15.42 -7.94 -1.40
CA LEU A 26 -14.26 -7.65 -2.23
C LEU A 26 -13.68 -6.27 -1.89
N LEU A 27 -14.54 -5.27 -1.73
CA LEU A 27 -14.14 -3.94 -1.29
C LEU A 27 -13.37 -3.99 0.05
N LEU A 28 -13.89 -4.72 1.03
CA LEU A 28 -13.27 -4.85 2.35
C LEU A 28 -11.92 -5.58 2.28
N GLU A 29 -11.83 -6.65 1.48
CA GLU A 29 -10.57 -7.36 1.29
C GLU A 29 -9.50 -6.46 0.66
N ASP A 30 -9.85 -5.69 -0.37
CA ASP A 30 -8.91 -4.77 -1.00
C ASP A 30 -8.52 -3.61 -0.09
N ALA A 31 -9.48 -2.99 0.59
CA ALA A 31 -9.20 -1.93 1.54
C ALA A 31 -8.20 -2.38 2.62
N LEU A 32 -8.33 -3.62 3.10
CA LEU A 32 -7.38 -4.22 4.04
C LEU A 32 -6.01 -4.46 3.39
N ARG A 33 -5.96 -4.95 2.15
CA ARG A 33 -4.71 -5.15 1.40
C ARG A 33 -3.97 -3.83 1.21
N GLU A 34 -4.67 -2.78 0.76
CA GLU A 34 -4.11 -1.44 0.58
C GLU A 34 -3.64 -0.84 1.91
N TYR A 35 -4.42 -0.98 2.97
CA TYR A 35 -4.05 -0.53 4.31
C TYR A 35 -2.76 -1.18 4.80
N ILE A 36 -2.64 -2.51 4.63
CA ILE A 36 -1.43 -3.25 4.98
C ILE A 36 -0.25 -2.79 4.12
N GLN A 37 -0.43 -2.70 2.80
CA GLN A 37 0.62 -2.27 1.88
C GLN A 37 1.12 -0.86 2.21
N ARG A 38 0.21 0.10 2.47
CA ARG A 38 0.59 1.46 2.87
C ARG A 38 1.43 1.47 4.14
N ARG A 39 1.09 0.65 5.12
CA ARG A 39 1.88 0.51 6.35
C ARG A 39 3.21 -0.18 6.14
N GLN A 40 3.28 -1.17 5.26
CA GLN A 40 4.54 -1.80 4.89
C GLN A 40 5.45 -0.82 4.15
N GLN A 41 4.91 -0.04 3.23
CA GLN A 41 5.64 1.00 2.51
C GLN A 41 6.22 2.05 3.45
N LEU A 42 5.48 2.46 4.49
CA LEU A 42 5.97 3.40 5.50
C LEU A 42 7.22 2.89 6.23
N LYS A 43 7.46 1.57 6.30
CA LYS A 43 8.70 1.03 6.87
C LYS A 43 9.96 1.40 6.09
N ILE A 44 9.83 1.91 4.85
CA ILE A 44 10.97 2.48 4.13
C ILE A 44 11.61 3.63 4.91
N LEU A 45 10.83 4.35 5.71
CA LEU A 45 11.32 5.43 6.56
C LEU A 45 12.29 4.92 7.62
N ASP A 46 12.10 3.68 8.09
CA ASP A 46 12.99 3.04 9.06
C ASP A 46 14.38 2.74 8.46
N LEU A 47 14.51 2.72 7.13
CA LEU A 47 15.78 2.49 6.43
C LEU A 47 16.60 3.77 6.22
N PHE A 48 16.01 4.95 6.45
CA PHE A 48 16.76 6.21 6.28
C PHE A 48 17.89 6.30 7.31
N GLY A 49 19.10 6.54 6.83
CA GLY A 49 20.30 6.62 7.67
C GLY A 49 20.83 5.26 8.16
N THR A 50 20.19 4.14 7.79
CA THR A 50 20.71 2.79 8.10
C THR A 50 21.42 2.15 6.91
N ILE A 51 21.19 2.66 5.70
CA ILE A 51 21.83 2.18 4.48
C ILE A 51 23.17 2.88 4.32
N ASP A 52 24.25 2.10 4.32
CA ASP A 52 25.58 2.57 3.96
C ASP A 52 25.74 2.51 2.44
N TYR A 53 26.17 3.62 1.84
CA TYR A 53 26.33 3.75 0.41
C TYR A 53 27.82 3.83 0.09
N GLU A 54 28.30 2.99 -0.82
CA GLU A 54 29.68 3.12 -1.30
C GLU A 54 29.86 4.43 -2.07
N GLU A 55 30.81 5.26 -1.62
CA GLU A 55 31.10 6.57 -2.22
C GLU A 55 31.46 6.50 -3.71
N SER A 56 32.11 5.40 -4.12
CA SER A 56 32.50 5.15 -5.51
C SER A 56 31.37 4.62 -6.39
N TYR A 57 30.18 4.34 -5.86
CA TYR A 57 29.09 3.74 -6.61
C TYR A 57 28.43 4.74 -7.57
N ASN A 58 28.67 4.57 -8.87
CA ASN A 58 28.06 5.38 -9.91
C ASN A 58 26.79 4.73 -10.50
N TYR A 59 25.66 4.93 -9.83
CA TYR A 59 24.34 4.45 -10.29
C TYR A 59 23.93 4.95 -11.69
N LYS A 60 24.62 5.96 -12.26
CA LYS A 60 24.30 6.48 -13.59
C LYS A 60 24.81 5.59 -14.73
N GLN A 61 25.75 4.68 -14.47
CA GLN A 61 26.27 3.75 -15.48
C GLN A 61 25.15 2.88 -16.07
N GLN A 62 24.24 2.36 -15.24
CA GLN A 62 23.09 1.56 -15.69
C GLN A 62 22.14 2.31 -16.65
N ARG A 63 22.15 3.65 -16.65
CA ARG A 63 21.28 4.45 -17.53
C ARG A 63 21.84 4.66 -18.93
N GLN A 64 23.12 4.34 -19.14
CA GLN A 64 23.78 4.48 -20.45
C GLN A 64 23.73 3.20 -21.28
N GLU A 65 23.31 2.08 -20.69
CA GLU A 65 23.24 0.76 -21.33
C GLU A 65 21.86 0.45 -21.93
N THR A 66 20.91 1.40 -21.91
CA THR A 66 19.56 1.27 -22.50
C THR A 66 19.39 2.21 -23.68
#